data_AF-A0A0K3CB06-F1
#
_entry.id   AF-A0A0K3CB06-F1
#
_cell.length_a   1.000
_cell.length_b   1.000
_cell.length_c   1.000
_cell.angle_alpha   90.00
_cell.angle_beta   90.00
_cell.angle_gamma   90.00
#
_symmetry.space_group_name_H-M   'P 1'
#
loop_
_entity.id
_entity.type
_entity.pdbx_description
1 polymer ?
#
loop_
_entity_poly.entity_id
_entity_poly.type
_entity_poly.pdbx_seq_one_letter_code
_entity_poly.pdbx_strand_id
1 'polypeptide(L)' 'MGKTATTKTKEPKELSEQQSLWQDFRKRRTEELKKADPDQDGRERQRQIADEWKKSPDNPKHE' A
#
# COMPACT_ATOMS: atom_id res chain seq x y z
N MET A 1 32.86 6.42 12.84
CA MET A 1 32.11 7.67 12.59
C MET A 1 31.48 7.51 11.22
N GLY A 2 30.24 7.05 11.05
CA GLY A 2 28.98 7.67 11.45
C GLY A 2 28.11 7.70 10.18
N LYS A 3 27.52 6.56 9.80
CA LYS A 3 26.59 6.48 8.67
C LYS A 3 25.19 6.80 9.21
N THR A 4 24.84 8.08 9.28
CA THR A 4 23.48 8.49 9.64
C THR A 4 22.55 8.22 8.46
N ALA A 5 22.15 6.97 8.30
CA ALA A 5 20.87 6.67 7.65
C ALA A 5 19.81 7.14 8.64
N THR A 6 19.15 8.25 8.34
CA THR A 6 17.95 8.71 9.06
C THR A 6 16.84 7.69 8.79
N THR A 7 16.91 6.54 9.45
CA THR A 7 15.81 5.60 9.55
C THR A 7 14.83 6.27 10.49
N LYS A 8 13.87 7.00 9.92
CA LYS A 8 12.68 7.51 10.61
C LYS A 8 11.96 6.27 11.16
N THR A 9 12.30 5.88 12.38
CA THR A 9 11.71 4.77 13.12
C THR A 9 10.26 5.14 13.37
N LYS A 10 9.39 4.87 12.40
CA LYS A 10 7.95 5.01 12.60
C LYS A 10 7.57 4.10 13.77
N GLU A 11 6.89 4.67 14.76
CA GLU A 11 6.49 3.93 15.95
C GLU A 11 5.65 2.71 15.54
N PRO A 12 5.72 1.59 16.28
CA PRO A 12 5.01 0.36 15.93
C PRO A 12 3.50 0.55 15.76
N LYS A 13 2.93 1.58 16.39
CA LYS A 13 1.52 1.97 16.28
C LYS A 13 1.18 2.53 14.90
N GLU A 14 2.02 3.43 14.38
CA GLU A 14 1.84 3.98 13.03
C GLU A 14 1.96 2.90 11.96
N LEU A 15 2.91 1.97 12.11
CA LEU A 15 3.04 0.83 11.18
C LEU A 15 1.78 -0.04 11.14
N SER A 16 1.12 -0.23 12.27
CA SER A 16 -0.13 -0.99 12.37
C SER A 16 -1.28 -0.28 11.63
N GLU A 17 -1.42 1.03 11.80
CA GLU A 17 -2.45 1.83 11.14
C GLU A 17 -2.23 1.88 9.62
N GLN A 18 -0.97 2.03 9.18
CA GLN A 18 -0.60 1.97 7.76
C GLN A 18 -0.95 0.62 7.12
N GLN A 19 -0.75 -0.47 7.85
CA GLN A 19 -1.13 -1.81 7.40
C GLN A 19 -2.65 -1.95 7.31
N SER A 20 -3.41 -1.44 8.27
CA SER A 20 -4.89 -1.44 8.21
C SER A 20 -5.42 -0.67 7.02
N LEU A 21 -4.93 0.55 6.77
CA LEU A 21 -5.34 1.38 5.63
C LEU A 21 -5.01 0.71 4.30
N TRP A 22 -3.80 0.14 4.17
CA TRP A 22 -3.40 -0.63 3.00
C TRP A 22 -4.30 -1.85 2.76
N GLN A 23 -4.64 -2.62 3.79
CA GLN A 23 -5.49 -3.80 3.64
C GLN A 23 -6.90 -3.40 3.18
N ASP A 24 -7.45 -2.31 3.71
CA ASP A 24 -8.77 -1.82 3.33
C ASP A 24 -8.78 -1.32 1.87
N PHE A 25 -7.80 -0.49 1.49
CA PHE A 25 -7.63 -0.03 0.10
C PHE A 25 -7.42 -1.21 -0.86
N ARG A 26 -6.56 -2.15 -0.49
CA ARG A 26 -6.28 -3.35 -1.29
C ARG A 26 -7.54 -4.17 -1.49
N LYS A 27 -8.35 -4.37 -0.45
CA LYS A 27 -9.60 -5.13 -0.57
C LYS A 27 -10.55 -4.44 -1.55
N ARG A 28 -10.80 -3.14 -1.37
CA ARG A 28 -11.67 -2.34 -2.26
C ARG A 28 -11.20 -2.40 -3.72
N ARG A 29 -9.93 -2.10 -4.01
CA ARG A 29 -9.40 -2.17 -5.39
C ARG A 29 -9.33 -3.60 -5.93
N THR A 30 -9.11 -4.60 -5.09
CA THR A 30 -9.14 -6.00 -5.55
C THR A 30 -10.54 -6.39 -6.00
N GLU A 31 -11.59 -6.00 -5.28
CA GLU A 31 -12.97 -6.27 -5.68
C GLU A 31 -13.35 -5.50 -6.94
N GLU A 32 -12.96 -4.24 -7.07
CA GLU A 32 -13.18 -3.45 -8.30
C GLU A 32 -12.45 -4.06 -9.51
N LEU A 33 -11.16 -4.36 -9.39
CA LEU A 33 -10.38 -4.96 -10.46
C LEU A 33 -10.86 -6.37 -10.79
N LYS A 34 -11.28 -7.17 -9.81
CA LYS A 34 -11.86 -8.49 -10.06
C LYS A 34 -13.24 -8.40 -10.72
N LYS A 35 -14.01 -7.34 -10.46
CA LYS A 35 -15.30 -7.10 -11.12
C LYS A 35 -15.11 -6.61 -12.55
N ALA A 36 -14.12 -5.76 -12.79
CA ALA A 36 -13.79 -5.24 -14.12
C ALA A 36 -13.08 -6.31 -14.99
N ASP A 37 -12.12 -7.02 -14.41
CA ASP A 37 -11.31 -8.04 -15.07
C ASP A 37 -11.05 -9.22 -14.11
N PRO A 38 -11.97 -10.21 -14.04
CA PRO A 38 -11.85 -11.35 -13.15
C PRO A 38 -10.69 -12.29 -13.52
N ASP A 39 -10.32 -12.34 -14.81
CA ASP A 39 -9.28 -13.20 -15.37
C ASP A 39 -7.86 -12.62 -15.21
N GLN A 40 -7.75 -11.34 -14.84
CA GLN A 40 -6.46 -10.68 -14.58
C GLN A 40 -5.62 -11.50 -13.60
N ASP A 41 -4.34 -11.68 -13.96
CA ASP A 41 -3.37 -12.35 -13.12
C ASP A 41 -3.31 -11.69 -11.73
N GLY A 42 -3.41 -12.51 -10.68
CA GLY A 42 -3.47 -12.02 -9.31
C GLY A 42 -2.22 -11.23 -8.89
N ARG A 43 -1.07 -11.50 -9.51
CA ARG A 43 0.20 -10.82 -9.27
C ARG A 43 0.21 -9.45 -9.96
N GLU A 44 -0.27 -9.38 -11.20
CA GLU A 44 -0.48 -8.12 -11.92
C GLU A 44 -1.46 -7.21 -11.17
N ARG A 45 -2.59 -7.77 -10.72
CA ARG A 45 -3.60 -7.04 -9.93
C ARG A 45 -2.99 -6.46 -8.66
N GLN A 46 -2.22 -7.25 -7.91
CA GLN A 46 -1.54 -6.76 -6.72
C GLN A 46 -0.52 -5.66 -7.02
N ARG A 47 0.22 -5.78 -8.13
CA ARG A 47 1.18 -4.77 -8.55
C ARG A 47 0.50 -3.44 -8.87
N GLN A 48 -0.63 -3.48 -9.58
CA GLN A 48 -1.43 -2.31 -9.91
C GLN A 48 -1.95 -1.63 -8.65
N ILE A 49 -2.56 -2.39 -7.74
CA ILE A 49 -3.07 -1.88 -6.46
C ILE A 49 -1.94 -1.24 -5.63
N ALA A 50 -0.76 -1.86 -5.61
CA ALA A 50 0.40 -1.31 -4.90
C ALA A 50 0.92 -0.02 -5.54
N ASP A 51 0.89 0.08 -6.87
CA ASP A 51 1.28 1.30 -7.60
C ASP A 51 0.28 2.44 -7.38
N GLU A 52 -1.02 2.12 -7.40
CA GLU A 52 -2.08 3.08 -7.07
C GLU A 52 -1.98 3.56 -5.62
N TRP A 53 -1.75 2.64 -4.67
CA TRP A 53 -1.55 3.00 -3.28
C TRP A 53 -0.35 3.91 -3.05
N LYS A 54 0.74 3.72 -3.81
CA LYS A 54 1.89 4.63 -3.77
C LYS A 54 1.57 6.05 -4.23
N LYS A 55 0.53 6.23 -5.04
CA LYS A 55 0.05 7.53 -5.56
C LYS A 55 -1.16 8.06 -4.79
N SER A 56 -1.79 7.23 -3.96
CA SER A 56 -2.95 7.61 -3.17
C SER A 56 -2.56 8.60 -2.07
N PRO A 57 -3.33 9.68 -1.87
CA PRO A 57 -3.14 10.60 -0.75
C PRO A 57 -3.45 9.94 0.61
N ASP A 58 -4.17 8.82 0.59
CA ASP A 58 -4.47 7.97 1.75
C ASP A 58 -3.24 7.19 2.24
N ASN A 59 -2.16 7.17 1.47
CA ASN A 59 -0.91 6.54 1.87
C ASN A 59 -0.04 7.53 2.68
N PRO A 60 0.10 7.35 4.00
CA PRO A 60 0.97 8.17 4.86
C PRO A 60 2.49 7.98 4.63
N LYS A 61 2.90 7.37 3.51
CA LYS A 61 4.26 7.49 2.96
C LYS A 61 4.35 8.46 1.78
N HIS A 62 3.24 9.07 1.37
CA HIS A 62 3.16 10.12 0.36
C HIS A 62 3.46 11.51 0.95
N GLU A 63 4.31 11.56 1.98
CA GLU A 63 4.93 12.76 2.57
C GLU A 63 6.46 12.66 2.49
#